data_AF-A0A7V9SDQ1-F1
#
_entry.id   AF-A0A7V9SDQ1-F1
#
_cell.length_a   1.000
_cell.length_b   1.000
_cell.length_c   1.000
_cell.angle_alpha   90.00
_cell.angle_beta   90.00
_cell.angle_gamma   90.00
#
_symmetry.space_group_name_H-M   'P 1'
#
loop_
_entity.id
_entity.type
_entity.pdbx_description
1 polymer ?
#
loop_
_entity_poly.entity_id
_entity_poly.type
_entity_poly.pdbx_seq_one_letter_code
_entity_poly.pdbx_strand_id
1 'polypeptide(L)'
;MTENTAPSKGEILAAIDRDREAWETVLVEVGEAHMLEPGAMGDWTFKDLVAHITAWRARTLQRLEAAAQAKPEPEPAWPADLQSDDEINDWIHEQNQDRLLGEIIAESRESYARMAEIVQMLPDEALSDPDRFPW
;
A
#
# COMPACT_ATOMS: atom_id res chain seq x y z
N MET A 1 -30.55 9.66 12.15
CA MET A 1 -29.86 8.37 12.03
C MET A 1 -29.51 8.23 10.56
N THR A 2 -28.27 8.49 10.19
CA THR A 2 -27.80 8.21 8.83
C THR A 2 -27.57 6.71 8.78
N GLU A 3 -28.37 5.98 7.99
CA GLU A 3 -28.02 4.62 7.60
C GLU A 3 -26.65 4.69 6.95
N ASN A 4 -25.65 4.07 7.57
CA ASN A 4 -24.31 4.01 7.02
C ASN A 4 -24.30 2.90 5.98
N THR A 5 -24.83 3.19 4.80
CA THR A 5 -24.82 2.25 3.68
C THR A 5 -23.38 1.98 3.28
N ALA A 6 -23.03 0.70 3.10
CA ALA A 6 -21.71 0.32 2.62
C ALA A 6 -21.40 0.99 1.26
N PRO A 7 -20.16 1.44 1.04
CA PRO A 7 -19.80 2.11 -0.21
C PRO A 7 -19.94 1.14 -1.38
N SER A 8 -20.46 1.64 -2.50
CA SER A 8 -20.46 0.90 -3.76
C SER A 8 -19.03 0.72 -4.29
N LYS A 9 -18.84 -0.28 -5.14
CA LYS A 9 -17.57 -0.49 -5.86
C LYS A 9 -17.11 0.76 -6.61
N GLY A 10 -18.04 1.48 -7.24
CA GLY A 10 -17.74 2.74 -7.93
C GLY A 10 -17.21 3.82 -6.98
N GLU A 11 -17.78 3.94 -5.77
CA GLU A 11 -17.31 4.88 -4.75
C GLU A 11 -15.92 4.53 -4.21
N ILE A 12 -15.63 3.23 -4.05
CA ILE A 12 -14.31 2.73 -3.65
C ILE A 12 -13.28 3.04 -4.74
N LEU A 13 -13.57 2.75 -6.01
CA LEU A 13 -12.67 3.05 -7.12
C LEU A 13 -12.41 4.56 -7.23
N ALA A 14 -13.44 5.38 -7.05
CA ALA A 14 -13.27 6.83 -7.02
C ALA A 14 -12.46 7.31 -5.80
N ALA A 15 -12.52 6.61 -4.67
CA ALA A 15 -11.68 6.92 -3.50
C ALA A 15 -10.21 6.58 -3.77
N ILE A 16 -9.93 5.42 -4.35
CA ILE A 16 -8.57 5.02 -4.74
C ILE A 16 -7.95 6.04 -5.69
N ASP A 17 -8.73 6.53 -6.66
CA ASP A 17 -8.25 7.53 -7.61
C ASP A 17 -7.96 8.88 -6.94
N ARG A 18 -8.82 9.34 -6.02
CA ARG A 18 -8.56 10.56 -5.23
C ARG A 18 -7.31 10.42 -4.36
N ASP A 19 -7.12 9.26 -3.72
CA ASP A 19 -5.95 9.00 -2.89
C ASP A 19 -4.67 8.94 -3.74
N ARG A 20 -4.74 8.39 -4.96
CA ARG A 20 -3.65 8.42 -5.94
C ARG A 20 -3.28 9.85 -6.31
N GLU A 21 -4.26 10.70 -6.62
CA GLU A 21 -4.02 12.11 -6.98
C GLU A 21 -3.45 12.93 -5.81
N ALA A 22 -3.96 12.70 -4.61
CA ALA A 22 -3.42 13.32 -3.40
C ALA A 22 -1.97 12.88 -3.15
N TRP A 23 -1.67 11.59 -3.33
CA TRP A 23 -0.31 11.07 -3.19
C TRP A 23 0.64 11.66 -4.23
N GLU A 24 0.25 11.69 -5.52
CA GLU A 24 1.04 12.34 -6.56
C GLU A 24 1.30 13.82 -6.28
N THR A 25 0.31 14.52 -5.72
CA THR A 25 0.49 15.92 -5.29
C THR A 25 1.62 16.04 -4.27
N VAL A 26 1.62 15.18 -3.24
CA VAL A 26 2.70 15.15 -2.23
C VAL A 26 4.06 14.83 -2.87
N LEU A 27 4.12 13.86 -3.79
CA LEU A 27 5.38 13.53 -4.50
C LEU A 27 5.93 14.74 -5.26
N VAL A 28 5.07 15.49 -5.95
CA VAL A 28 5.46 16.69 -6.70
C VAL A 28 5.89 17.82 -5.76
N GLU A 29 5.17 18.04 -4.65
CA GLU A 29 5.47 19.10 -3.69
C GLU A 29 6.79 18.87 -2.96
N VAL A 30 7.12 17.63 -2.60
CA VAL A 30 8.42 17.27 -2.02
C VAL A 30 9.52 17.45 -3.06
N GLY A 31 9.30 16.95 -4.28
CA GLY A 31 10.27 17.01 -5.38
C GLY A 31 11.47 16.08 -5.20
N GLU A 32 11.92 15.46 -6.30
CA GLU A 32 12.95 14.40 -6.28
C GLU A 32 14.25 14.81 -5.57
N ALA A 33 14.64 16.09 -5.66
CA ALA A 33 15.85 16.61 -5.03
C ALA A 33 15.84 16.48 -3.50
N HIS A 34 14.67 16.61 -2.86
CA HIS A 34 14.51 16.53 -1.41
C HIS A 34 14.16 15.10 -0.95
N MET A 35 13.80 14.20 -1.87
CA MET A 35 13.35 12.86 -1.48
C MET A 35 14.45 11.99 -0.86
N LEU A 36 15.71 12.36 -1.05
CA LEU A 36 16.88 11.69 -0.48
C LEU A 36 17.45 12.42 0.73
N GLU A 37 16.86 13.55 1.13
CA GLU A 37 17.25 14.26 2.34
C GLU A 37 16.65 13.54 3.58
N PRO A 38 17.43 13.31 4.64
CA PRO A 38 16.91 12.75 5.89
C PRO A 38 16.00 13.76 6.59
N GLY A 39 15.03 13.28 7.39
CA GLY A 39 14.17 14.15 8.20
C GLY A 39 12.67 14.02 7.91
N ALA A 40 12.25 13.19 6.96
CA ALA A 40 10.84 13.05 6.60
C ALA A 40 10.04 12.30 7.68
N MET A 41 10.68 11.34 8.36
CA MET A 41 10.10 10.56 9.46
C MET A 41 11.21 10.17 10.44
N GLY A 42 11.58 11.08 11.35
CA GLY A 42 12.81 10.92 12.12
C GLY A 42 14.03 11.01 11.20
N ASP A 43 14.94 10.04 11.28
CA ASP A 43 16.15 10.02 10.44
C ASP A 43 15.90 9.49 9.01
N TRP A 44 14.70 8.97 8.73
CA TRP A 44 14.36 8.44 7.41
C TRP A 44 14.22 9.53 6.36
N THR A 45 14.64 9.20 5.13
CA THR A 45 14.39 10.03 3.96
C THR A 45 12.94 9.90 3.50
N PHE A 46 12.46 10.80 2.64
CA PHE A 46 11.14 10.63 2.05
C PHE A 46 11.08 9.37 1.17
N LYS A 47 12.17 8.98 0.49
CA LYS A 47 12.27 7.70 -0.23
C LYS A 47 11.95 6.52 0.69
N ASP A 48 12.53 6.51 1.89
CA ASP A 48 12.33 5.44 2.86
C ASP A 48 10.88 5.36 3.33
N LEU A 49 10.25 6.53 3.56
CA LEU A 49 8.82 6.61 3.87
C LEU A 49 7.96 6.04 2.72
N VAL A 50 8.24 6.38 1.46
CA VAL A 50 7.51 5.83 0.31
C VAL A 50 7.70 4.31 0.22
N ALA A 51 8.92 3.81 0.42
CA ALA A 51 9.21 2.38 0.39
C ALA A 51 8.45 1.63 1.49
N HIS A 52 8.44 2.16 2.72
CA HIS A 52 7.71 1.61 3.85
C HIS A 52 6.20 1.51 3.58
N ILE A 53 5.56 2.60 3.13
CA ILE A 53 4.13 2.61 2.81
C ILE A 53 3.83 1.63 1.67
N THR A 54 4.69 1.60 0.65
CA THR A 54 4.51 0.74 -0.52
C THR A 54 4.62 -0.74 -0.16
N ALA A 55 5.51 -1.12 0.75
CA ALA A 55 5.67 -2.50 1.21
C ALA A 55 4.42 -3.01 1.95
N TRP A 56 3.86 -2.22 2.87
CA TRP A 56 2.62 -2.58 3.58
C TRP A 56 1.41 -2.64 2.63
N ARG A 57 1.34 -1.73 1.67
CA ARG A 57 0.33 -1.79 0.61
C ARG A 57 0.51 -3.07 -0.22
N ALA A 58 1.71 -3.37 -0.68
CA ALA A 58 2.01 -4.58 -1.45
C ALA A 58 1.63 -5.85 -0.69
N ARG A 59 1.87 -5.91 0.63
CA ARG A 59 1.41 -7.02 1.48
C ARG A 59 -0.12 -7.16 1.41
N THR A 60 -0.86 -6.07 1.57
CA THR A 60 -2.33 -6.09 1.51
C THR A 60 -2.86 -6.47 0.12
N LEU A 61 -2.27 -5.94 -0.95
CA LEU A 61 -2.67 -6.27 -2.32
C LEU A 61 -2.46 -7.75 -2.64
N GLN A 62 -1.34 -8.33 -2.21
CA GLN A 62 -1.09 -9.77 -2.38
C GLN A 62 -2.13 -10.64 -1.67
N ARG A 63 -2.56 -10.25 -0.46
CA ARG A 63 -3.63 -10.95 0.27
C ARG A 63 -4.98 -10.85 -0.45
N LEU A 64 -5.34 -9.66 -0.92
CA LEU A 64 -6.59 -9.43 -1.64
C LEU A 64 -6.63 -10.18 -2.99
N GLU A 65 -5.52 -10.24 -3.72
CA GLU A 65 -5.41 -11.02 -4.96
C GLU A 65 -5.58 -12.51 -4.74
N ALA A 66 -4.92 -13.04 -3.71
CA ALA A 66 -5.06 -14.44 -3.34
C ALA A 66 -6.52 -14.75 -3.01
N ALA A 67 -7.17 -13.90 -2.22
CA ALA A 67 -8.59 -14.06 -1.89
C ALA A 67 -9.51 -13.97 -3.12
N ALA A 68 -9.27 -13.04 -4.04
CA ALA A 68 -10.01 -12.91 -5.30
C ALA A 68 -9.87 -14.17 -6.19
N GLN A 69 -8.73 -14.86 -6.08
CA GLN A 69 -8.43 -16.10 -6.82
C GLN A 69 -8.73 -17.39 -6.03
N ALA A 70 -9.34 -17.29 -4.85
CA ALA A 70 -9.57 -18.41 -3.93
C ALA A 70 -8.29 -19.22 -3.60
N LYS A 71 -7.17 -18.53 -3.47
CA LYS A 71 -5.86 -19.06 -3.05
C LYS A 71 -5.61 -18.77 -1.56
N PRO A 72 -4.77 -19.57 -0.89
CA PRO A 72 -4.36 -19.26 0.49
C PRO A 72 -3.62 -17.93 0.55
N GLU A 73 -3.62 -17.33 1.74
CA GLU A 73 -2.84 -16.14 2.03
C GLU A 73 -1.36 -16.38 1.70
N PRO A 74 -0.71 -15.51 0.90
CA PRO A 74 0.70 -15.64 0.61
C PRO A 74 1.53 -15.29 1.85
N GLU A 75 2.67 -15.95 2.01
CA GLU A 75 3.66 -15.57 3.02
C GLU A 75 4.12 -14.12 2.81
N PRO A 76 4.40 -13.36 3.89
CA PRO A 76 4.98 -12.04 3.76
C PRO A 76 6.38 -12.10 3.14
N ALA A 77 6.86 -10.97 2.62
CA ALA A 77 8.21 -10.88 2.06
C ALA A 77 9.31 -10.89 3.13
N TRP A 78 8.96 -10.50 4.37
CA TRP A 78 9.87 -10.48 5.50
C TRP A 78 9.98 -11.85 6.19
N PRO A 79 11.08 -12.12 6.92
CA PRO A 79 11.26 -13.34 7.69
C PRO A 79 10.13 -13.60 8.69
N ALA A 80 9.76 -14.87 8.83
CA ALA A 80 8.63 -15.30 9.68
C ALA A 80 8.89 -15.12 11.18
N ASP A 81 10.12 -14.87 11.60
CA ASP A 81 10.50 -14.60 12.99
C ASP A 81 10.35 -13.12 13.38
N LEU A 82 10.16 -12.20 12.43
CA LEU A 82 9.80 -10.81 12.73
C LEU A 82 8.31 -10.74 13.09
N GLN A 83 8.00 -10.29 14.29
CA GLN A 83 6.64 -10.35 14.85
C GLN A 83 6.04 -8.98 15.11
N SER A 84 6.88 -7.97 15.33
CA SER A 84 6.43 -6.59 15.55
C SER A 84 6.51 -5.75 14.28
N ASP A 85 5.61 -4.77 14.18
CA ASP A 85 5.65 -3.80 13.09
C ASP A 85 6.98 -3.05 13.06
N ASP A 86 7.59 -2.76 14.21
CA ASP A 86 8.90 -2.09 14.29
C ASP A 86 10.01 -2.95 13.67
N GLU A 87 10.11 -4.24 14.03
CA GLU A 87 11.07 -5.16 13.42
C GLU A 87 10.88 -5.30 11.90
N ILE A 88 9.63 -5.34 11.45
CA ILE A 88 9.29 -5.44 10.03
C ILE A 88 9.63 -4.11 9.32
N ASN A 89 9.38 -2.97 9.95
CA ASN A 89 9.69 -1.65 9.41
C ASN A 89 11.19 -1.46 9.25
N ASP A 90 11.98 -1.88 10.23
CA ASP A 90 13.44 -1.87 10.16
C ASP A 90 13.93 -2.77 9.02
N TRP A 91 13.38 -3.98 8.89
CA TRP A 91 13.72 -4.88 7.78
C TRP A 91 13.37 -4.26 6.41
N ILE A 92 12.16 -3.67 6.28
CA ILE A 92 11.75 -2.99 5.04
C ILE A 92 12.71 -1.83 4.73
N HIS A 93 13.08 -1.04 5.73
CA HIS A 93 14.04 0.06 5.55
C HIS A 93 15.37 -0.47 5.01
N GLU A 94 15.94 -1.49 5.67
CA GLU A 94 17.19 -2.15 5.26
C GLU A 94 17.13 -2.67 3.81
N GLN A 95 16.04 -3.35 3.41
CA GLN A 95 15.91 -3.89 2.05
C GLN A 95 15.82 -2.81 0.96
N ASN A 96 15.47 -1.57 1.32
CA ASN A 96 15.23 -0.49 0.36
C ASN A 96 16.32 0.60 0.37
N GLN A 97 17.34 0.50 1.23
CA GLN A 97 18.41 1.51 1.34
C GLN A 97 19.13 1.73 0.01
N ASP A 98 19.51 0.65 -0.68
CA ASP A 98 20.29 0.71 -1.93
C ASP A 98 19.43 0.83 -3.20
N ARG A 99 18.10 0.77 -3.07
CA ARG A 99 17.19 0.89 -4.22
C ARG A 99 17.13 2.31 -4.76
N LEU A 100 16.97 2.42 -6.08
CA LEU A 100 16.92 3.72 -6.76
C LEU A 100 15.60 4.42 -6.45
N LEU A 101 15.65 5.75 -6.27
CA LEU A 101 14.45 6.56 -6.02
C LEU A 101 13.36 6.31 -7.07
N GLY A 102 13.74 6.29 -8.35
CA GLY A 102 12.80 6.06 -9.46
C GLY A 102 12.09 4.70 -9.39
N GLU A 103 12.76 3.66 -8.88
CA GLU A 103 12.14 2.33 -8.72
C GLU A 103 11.10 2.34 -7.61
N ILE A 104 11.41 2.97 -6.47
CA ILE A 104 10.49 3.10 -5.33
C ILE A 104 9.24 3.91 -5.72
N ILE A 105 9.43 5.04 -6.40
CA ILE A 105 8.32 5.87 -6.87
C ILE A 105 7.47 5.14 -7.91
N ALA A 106 8.09 4.42 -8.85
CA ALA A 106 7.37 3.65 -9.85
C ALA A 106 6.53 2.52 -9.22
N GLU A 107 7.10 1.79 -8.26
CA GLU A 107 6.39 0.73 -7.53
C GLU A 107 5.22 1.29 -6.72
N SER A 108 5.42 2.43 -6.04
CA SER A 108 4.35 3.13 -5.34
C SER A 108 3.22 3.52 -6.29
N ARG A 109 3.52 3.98 -7.50
CA ARG A 109 2.51 4.35 -8.51
C ARG A 109 1.74 3.15 -9.01
N GLU A 110 2.44 2.08 -9.37
CA GLU A 110 1.86 0.83 -9.87
C GLU A 110 0.89 0.23 -8.84
N SER A 111 1.21 0.36 -7.54
CA SER A 111 0.37 -0.18 -6.48
C SER A 111 -1.06 0.38 -6.46
N TYR A 112 -1.30 1.61 -6.90
CA TYR A 112 -2.66 2.18 -7.00
C TYR A 112 -3.44 1.57 -8.16
N ALA A 113 -2.81 1.38 -9.33
CA ALA A 113 -3.43 0.73 -10.47
C ALA A 113 -3.81 -0.72 -10.12
N ARG A 114 -2.87 -1.45 -9.51
CA ARG A 114 -3.07 -2.82 -9.02
C ARG A 114 -4.22 -2.89 -8.01
N MET A 115 -4.32 -1.93 -7.07
CA MET A 115 -5.43 -1.87 -6.12
C MET A 115 -6.80 -1.72 -6.81
N ALA A 116 -6.91 -0.84 -7.81
CA ALA A 116 -8.14 -0.65 -8.56
C ALA A 116 -8.55 -1.91 -9.36
N GLU A 117 -7.58 -2.63 -9.94
CA GLU A 117 -7.83 -3.89 -10.64
C GLU A 117 -8.35 -4.97 -9.69
N ILE A 118 -7.74 -5.12 -8.52
CA ILE A 118 -8.17 -6.09 -7.50
C ILE A 118 -9.60 -5.82 -7.04
N VAL A 119 -9.92 -4.55 -6.76
CA VAL A 119 -11.26 -4.14 -6.35
C VAL A 119 -12.30 -4.47 -7.42
N GLN A 120 -11.95 -4.34 -8.70
CA GLN A 120 -12.86 -4.75 -9.79
C GLN A 120 -13.11 -6.26 -9.83
N MET A 121 -12.11 -7.08 -9.50
CA MET A 121 -12.22 -8.54 -9.48
C MET A 121 -12.99 -9.08 -8.28
N LEU A 122 -13.01 -8.36 -7.15
CA LEU A 122 -13.73 -8.79 -5.96
C LEU A 122 -15.25 -8.69 -6.14
N PRO A 123 -16.04 -9.64 -5.60
CA PRO A 123 -17.49 -9.50 -5.54
C PRO A 123 -17.88 -8.33 -4.62
N ASP A 124 -19.01 -7.68 -4.88
CA ASP A 124 -19.42 -6.46 -4.17
C ASP A 124 -19.62 -6.72 -2.66
N GLU A 125 -20.08 -7.92 -2.30
CA GLU A 125 -20.24 -8.36 -0.91
C GLU A 125 -18.89 -8.38 -0.18
N ALA A 126 -17.80 -8.74 -0.87
CA ALA A 126 -16.47 -8.77 -0.26
C ALA A 126 -15.90 -7.37 0.04
N LEU A 127 -16.48 -6.31 -0.54
CA LEU A 127 -16.05 -4.92 -0.31
C LEU A 127 -16.80 -4.26 0.86
N SER A 128 -17.84 -4.92 1.37
CA SER A 128 -18.75 -4.36 2.39
C SER A 128 -18.86 -5.21 3.66
N ASP A 129 -18.42 -6.47 3.61
CA ASP A 129 -18.40 -7.39 4.74
C ASP A 129 -17.09 -7.27 5.54
N PRO A 130 -17.11 -6.72 6.77
CA PRO A 130 -15.90 -6.55 7.58
C PRO A 130 -15.29 -7.87 8.04
N ASP A 131 -16.06 -8.97 8.04
CA ASP A 131 -15.60 -10.30 8.46
C ASP A 131 -15.19 -11.18 7.26
N ARG A 132 -15.16 -10.61 6.05
CA ARG A 132 -14.90 -11.37 4.81
C ARG A 132 -13.50 -11.98 4.76
N PHE A 133 -12.51 -11.24 5.23
CA PHE A 133 -11.10 -11.63 5.19
C PHE A 133 -10.63 -11.96 6.61
N PRO A 134 -9.78 -12.98 6.80
CA PRO A 134 -9.39 -13.45 8.13
C PRO A 134 -8.33 -12.59 8.82
N TRP A 135 -7.95 -11.45 8.23
CA TRP A 135 -6.81 -10.61 8.62
C TRP A 135 -7.22 -9.15 8.81
#